data_AF-A0A850C5A5-F1
#
_entry.id   AF-A0A850C5A5-F1
#
_cell.length_a   1.000
_cell.length_b   1.000
_cell.length_c   1.000
_cell.angle_alpha   90.00
_cell.angle_beta   90.00
_cell.angle_gamma   90.00
#
_symmetry.space_group_name_H-M   'P 1'
#
loop_
_entity.id
_entity.type
_entity.pdbx_description
1 polymer ?
#
loop_
_entity_poly.entity_id
_entity_poly.type
_entity_poly.pdbx_seq_one_letter_code
_entity_poly.pdbx_strand_id
1 'polypeptide(L)'
;RARLEVKPARLHEAAGVWYDEFANLPAPVPVRPADGSPLRLDTAAGVQWADGLILEGAEALAEYEHPHYGRFPAVTTKAHGQGRVTCVGTVPDAALGAALFAWLAPAGAWRPDHPSVTATSGVTAAGETIRFVHNWSWNETEVPLPAAAVDLLGEVEYAAGASLPLGPWDVKVLREAR
;
A
#
# COMPACT_ATOMS: atom_id res chain seq x y z
N ARG A 1 2.93 -31.64 -17.66
CA ARG A 1 2.08 -32.36 -16.68
C ARG A 1 1.01 -31.40 -16.18
N ALA A 2 -0.27 -31.75 -16.23
CA ALA A 2 -1.33 -30.92 -15.67
C ALA A 2 -1.12 -30.72 -14.16
N ARG A 3 -1.32 -29.49 -13.65
CA ARG A 3 -1.26 -29.20 -12.22
C ARG A 3 -2.65 -29.44 -11.64
N LEU A 4 -2.80 -30.46 -10.79
CA LEU A 4 -4.10 -30.86 -10.21
C LEU A 4 -4.45 -30.11 -8.92
N GLU A 5 -3.51 -29.35 -8.37
CA GLU A 5 -3.71 -28.59 -7.14
C GLU A 5 -4.64 -27.38 -7.37
N VAL A 6 -5.64 -27.24 -6.51
CA VAL A 6 -6.52 -26.06 -6.39
C VAL A 6 -5.66 -24.80 -6.26
N LYS A 7 -5.99 -23.76 -7.03
CA LYS A 7 -5.28 -22.48 -6.97
C LYS A 7 -5.93 -21.55 -5.96
N PRO A 8 -5.15 -20.70 -5.23
CA PRO A 8 -3.70 -20.66 -5.22
C PRO A 8 -3.11 -21.87 -4.48
N ALA A 9 -2.20 -22.58 -5.15
CA ALA A 9 -1.67 -23.86 -4.65
C ALA A 9 -1.02 -23.70 -3.28
N ARG A 10 -1.37 -24.59 -2.35
CA ARG A 10 -0.93 -24.58 -0.93
C ARG A 10 -1.39 -23.39 -0.09
N LEU A 11 -2.08 -22.42 -0.69
CA LEU A 11 -2.52 -21.20 -0.03
C LEU A 11 -4.05 -21.06 0.00
N HIS A 12 -4.80 -21.82 -0.79
CA HIS A 12 -6.27 -21.68 -0.91
C HIS A 12 -6.98 -21.71 0.46
N GLU A 13 -6.68 -22.66 1.35
CA GLU A 13 -7.26 -22.70 2.69
C GLU A 13 -6.95 -21.45 3.53
N ALA A 14 -5.70 -20.97 3.47
CA ALA A 14 -5.26 -19.80 4.21
C ALA A 14 -5.85 -18.50 3.65
N ALA A 15 -5.90 -18.40 2.32
CA ALA A 15 -6.46 -17.27 1.59
C ALA A 15 -7.99 -17.25 1.64
N GLY A 16 -8.63 -18.40 1.86
CA GLY A 16 -10.09 -18.55 1.84
C GLY A 16 -10.69 -18.28 0.49
N VAL A 17 -9.92 -18.54 -0.57
CA VAL A 17 -10.35 -18.39 -1.95
C VAL A 17 -9.74 -19.47 -2.80
N TRP A 18 -10.43 -19.80 -3.88
CA TRP A 18 -9.84 -20.55 -4.97
C TRP A 18 -10.20 -19.96 -6.33
N TYR A 19 -9.53 -20.40 -7.38
CA TYR A 19 -9.89 -20.07 -8.76
C TYR A 19 -9.43 -21.17 -9.71
N ASP A 20 -10.12 -21.31 -10.84
CA ASP A 20 -9.76 -22.20 -11.94
C ASP A 20 -9.73 -21.50 -13.31
N GLU A 21 -10.37 -20.33 -13.42
CA GLU A 21 -10.32 -19.44 -14.59
C GLU A 21 -9.60 -18.12 -14.30
N PHE A 22 -8.96 -17.60 -15.34
CA PHE A 22 -8.37 -16.27 -15.39
C PHE A 22 -8.46 -15.74 -16.82
N ALA A 23 -8.52 -14.42 -16.97
CA ALA A 23 -8.63 -13.77 -18.27
C ALA A 23 -7.73 -12.55 -18.35
N ASN A 24 -7.18 -12.28 -19.55
CA ASN A 24 -6.52 -11.00 -19.82
C ASN A 24 -7.58 -9.90 -19.96
N LEU A 25 -7.33 -8.75 -19.35
CA LEU A 25 -8.18 -7.58 -19.44
C LEU A 25 -7.74 -6.73 -20.65
N PRO A 26 -8.60 -6.52 -21.67
CA PRO A 26 -8.25 -5.71 -22.83
C PRO A 26 -8.19 -4.20 -22.52
N ALA A 27 -8.79 -3.78 -21.41
CA ALA A 27 -8.79 -2.42 -20.89
C ALA A 27 -8.90 -2.49 -19.35
N PRO A 28 -8.54 -1.41 -18.63
CA PRO A 28 -8.80 -1.32 -17.19
C PRO A 28 -10.29 -1.59 -16.87
N VAL A 29 -10.54 -2.43 -15.87
CA VAL A 29 -11.89 -2.70 -15.36
C VAL A 29 -12.07 -1.97 -14.04
N PRO A 30 -13.02 -1.03 -13.93
CA PRO A 30 -13.26 -0.33 -12.67
C PRO A 30 -13.57 -1.30 -11.53
N VAL A 31 -13.12 -0.94 -10.34
CA VAL A 31 -13.45 -1.66 -9.11
C VAL A 31 -14.08 -0.73 -8.10
N ARG A 32 -15.08 -1.26 -7.39
CA ARG A 32 -15.74 -0.57 -6.27
C ARG A 32 -15.43 -1.30 -4.96
N PRO A 33 -15.52 -0.62 -3.80
CA PRO A 33 -15.41 -1.33 -2.53
C PRO A 33 -16.58 -2.30 -2.38
N ALA A 34 -16.32 -3.49 -1.85
CA ALA A 34 -17.38 -4.42 -1.47
C ALA A 34 -18.21 -3.84 -0.30
N ASP A 35 -19.42 -4.35 -0.09
CA ASP A 35 -20.25 -3.94 1.03
C ASP A 35 -19.54 -4.17 2.38
N GLY A 36 -19.45 -3.13 3.20
CA GLY A 36 -18.73 -3.16 4.49
C GLY A 36 -17.21 -3.13 4.37
N SER A 37 -16.65 -2.97 3.17
CA SER A 37 -15.20 -2.90 2.95
C SER A 37 -14.56 -1.72 3.69
N PRO A 38 -13.38 -1.91 4.31
CA PRO A 38 -12.61 -0.83 4.90
C PRO A 38 -11.91 0.04 3.85
N LEU A 39 -11.84 -0.40 2.58
CA LEU A 39 -11.18 0.35 1.53
C LEU A 39 -11.94 1.65 1.22
N ARG A 40 -11.18 2.68 0.85
CA ARG A 40 -11.70 3.92 0.28
C ARG A 40 -11.21 3.96 -1.16
N LEU A 41 -12.12 3.78 -2.10
CA LEU A 41 -11.83 3.76 -3.53
C LEU A 41 -12.68 4.83 -4.19
N ASP A 42 -12.03 5.66 -5.00
CA ASP A 42 -12.65 6.68 -5.84
C ASP A 42 -12.66 6.21 -7.31
N THR A 43 -11.54 6.34 -8.02
CA THR A 43 -11.36 5.87 -9.40
C THR A 43 -10.22 4.86 -9.40
N ALA A 44 -10.57 3.59 -9.20
CA ALA A 44 -9.63 2.48 -9.10
C ALA A 44 -10.01 1.39 -10.10
N ALA A 45 -9.02 0.65 -10.59
CA ALA A 45 -9.22 -0.39 -11.57
C ALA A 45 -8.28 -1.59 -11.37
N GLY A 46 -8.78 -2.77 -11.76
CA GLY A 46 -7.93 -3.91 -12.09
C GLY A 46 -7.43 -3.79 -13.53
N VAL A 47 -6.17 -4.11 -13.75
CA VAL A 47 -5.52 -4.06 -15.06
C VAL A 47 -4.83 -5.38 -15.39
N GLN A 48 -4.51 -5.56 -16.67
CA GLN A 48 -3.79 -6.71 -17.25
C GLN A 48 -4.52 -8.05 -17.20
N TRP A 49 -4.95 -8.53 -16.03
CA TRP A 49 -5.70 -9.77 -15.89
C TRP A 49 -6.72 -9.72 -14.75
N ALA A 50 -7.66 -10.67 -14.77
CA ALA A 50 -8.58 -10.96 -13.68
C ALA A 50 -8.59 -12.47 -13.40
N ASP A 51 -8.28 -12.86 -12.18
CA ASP A 51 -8.53 -14.20 -11.65
C ASP A 51 -10.01 -14.31 -11.24
N GLY A 52 -10.67 -15.41 -11.62
CA GLY A 52 -12.03 -15.71 -11.19
C GLY A 52 -12.07 -16.19 -9.74
N LEU A 53 -11.78 -15.31 -8.78
CA LEU A 53 -11.71 -15.66 -7.36
C LEU A 53 -13.08 -16.11 -6.85
N ILE A 54 -13.13 -17.27 -6.20
CA ILE A 54 -14.32 -17.85 -5.59
C ILE A 54 -14.08 -17.91 -4.08
N LEU A 55 -14.98 -17.30 -3.31
CA LEU A 55 -14.88 -17.21 -1.87
C LEU A 55 -15.12 -18.57 -1.19
N GLU A 56 -14.20 -18.93 -0.30
CA GLU A 56 -14.26 -20.07 0.61
C GLU A 56 -13.85 -19.63 2.03
N GLY A 57 -14.69 -18.77 2.62
CA GLY A 57 -14.50 -18.19 3.95
C GLY A 57 -13.62 -16.94 3.99
N ALA A 58 -13.25 -16.37 2.84
CA ALA A 58 -12.75 -15.01 2.74
C ALA A 58 -13.88 -13.99 2.56
N GLU A 59 -13.57 -12.73 2.81
CA GLU A 59 -14.41 -11.56 2.61
C GLU A 59 -13.92 -10.81 1.37
N ALA A 60 -14.85 -10.26 0.58
CA ALA A 60 -14.50 -9.36 -0.51
C ALA A 60 -14.09 -7.98 0.05
N LEU A 61 -13.04 -7.38 -0.51
CA LEU A 61 -12.63 -6.00 -0.24
C LEU A 61 -12.97 -5.07 -1.41
N ALA A 62 -12.85 -5.56 -2.64
CA ALA A 62 -13.18 -4.84 -3.86
C ALA A 62 -13.80 -5.78 -4.90
N GLU A 63 -14.73 -5.27 -5.69
CA GLU A 63 -15.50 -6.01 -6.70
C GLU A 63 -15.37 -5.32 -8.06
N TYR A 64 -15.33 -6.11 -9.13
CA TYR A 64 -15.33 -5.55 -10.49
C TYR A 64 -16.68 -4.93 -10.84
N GLU A 65 -16.64 -3.78 -11.50
CA GLU A 65 -17.80 -3.18 -12.16
C GLU A 65 -17.83 -3.60 -13.62
N HIS A 66 -18.24 -4.85 -13.87
CA HIS A 66 -18.26 -5.42 -15.20
C HIS A 66 -19.36 -6.48 -15.36
N PRO A 67 -20.08 -6.55 -16.49
CA PRO A 67 -21.17 -7.52 -16.69
C PRO A 67 -20.75 -8.99 -16.50
N HIS A 68 -19.53 -9.32 -16.92
CA HIS A 68 -18.95 -10.66 -16.76
C HIS A 68 -18.15 -10.83 -15.45
N TYR A 69 -17.08 -10.04 -15.24
CA TYR A 69 -16.21 -10.19 -14.07
C TYR A 69 -16.84 -9.77 -12.73
N GLY A 70 -17.95 -9.02 -12.72
CA GLY A 70 -18.63 -8.61 -11.49
C GLY A 70 -19.19 -9.76 -10.64
N ARG A 71 -19.14 -11.00 -11.16
CA ARG A 71 -19.41 -12.23 -10.39
C ARG A 71 -18.25 -12.66 -9.48
N PHE A 72 -17.08 -12.04 -9.63
CA PHE A 72 -15.88 -12.33 -8.85
C PHE A 72 -15.42 -11.07 -8.09
N PRO A 73 -14.96 -11.21 -6.84
CA PRO A 73 -14.22 -10.15 -6.18
C PRO A 73 -12.85 -9.95 -6.84
N ALA A 74 -12.44 -8.69 -6.96
CA ALA A 74 -11.11 -8.32 -7.45
C ALA A 74 -10.05 -8.47 -6.34
N VAL A 75 -10.44 -8.21 -5.09
CA VAL A 75 -9.58 -8.34 -3.91
C VAL A 75 -10.36 -8.99 -2.77
N THR A 76 -9.73 -9.94 -2.09
CA THR A 76 -10.33 -10.65 -0.95
C THR A 76 -9.39 -10.70 0.23
N THR A 77 -9.92 -10.94 1.42
CA THR A 77 -9.13 -11.10 2.64
C THR A 77 -9.71 -12.11 3.61
N LYS A 78 -8.85 -12.80 4.36
CA LYS A 78 -9.24 -13.75 5.40
C LYS A 78 -8.30 -13.68 6.59
N ALA A 79 -8.85 -13.68 7.79
CA ALA A 79 -8.06 -13.90 9.01
C ALA A 79 -7.53 -15.34 9.03
N HIS A 80 -6.24 -15.52 9.27
CA HIS A 80 -5.61 -16.83 9.30
C HIS A 80 -4.51 -16.87 10.37
N GLY A 81 -4.65 -17.79 11.34
CA GLY A 81 -3.79 -17.81 12.52
C GLY A 81 -3.86 -16.48 13.29
N GLN A 82 -2.71 -15.88 13.58
CA GLN A 82 -2.60 -14.57 14.24
C GLN A 82 -2.59 -13.39 13.26
N GLY A 83 -2.77 -13.64 11.96
CA GLY A 83 -2.65 -12.64 10.92
C GLY A 83 -3.78 -12.71 9.91
N ARG A 84 -3.45 -12.35 8.67
CA ARG A 84 -4.40 -12.21 7.57
C ARG A 84 -3.73 -12.50 6.24
N VAL A 85 -4.48 -13.11 5.33
CA VAL A 85 -4.08 -13.30 3.93
C VAL A 85 -5.01 -12.45 3.08
N THR A 86 -4.45 -11.63 2.20
CA THR A 86 -5.18 -10.83 1.23
C THR A 86 -4.78 -11.27 -0.16
N CYS A 87 -5.75 -11.67 -0.98
CA CYS A 87 -5.53 -12.08 -2.36
C CYS A 87 -5.99 -10.97 -3.29
N VAL A 88 -5.09 -10.54 -4.19
CA VAL A 88 -5.36 -9.55 -5.23
C VAL A 88 -5.42 -10.30 -6.56
N GLY A 89 -6.62 -10.50 -7.10
CA GLY A 89 -6.88 -11.29 -8.31
C GLY A 89 -6.59 -10.53 -9.61
N THR A 90 -5.83 -9.44 -9.56
CA THR A 90 -5.54 -8.57 -10.71
C THR A 90 -4.25 -7.81 -10.46
N VAL A 91 -3.71 -7.18 -11.50
CA VAL A 91 -2.71 -6.13 -11.27
C VAL A 91 -3.49 -4.87 -10.87
N PRO A 92 -3.27 -4.30 -9.66
CA PRO A 92 -3.94 -3.08 -9.27
C PRO A 92 -3.36 -1.89 -10.04
N ASP A 93 -4.20 -0.94 -10.43
CA ASP A 93 -3.71 0.38 -10.82
C ASP A 93 -3.17 1.16 -9.60
N ALA A 94 -2.67 2.38 -9.84
CA ALA A 94 -2.06 3.17 -8.78
C ALA A 94 -3.03 3.50 -7.63
N ALA A 95 -4.31 3.76 -7.95
CA ALA A 95 -5.33 4.09 -6.97
C ALA A 95 -5.70 2.87 -6.11
N LEU A 96 -5.97 1.72 -6.74
CA LEU A 96 -6.24 0.47 -6.03
C LEU A 96 -5.04 0.07 -5.17
N GLY A 97 -3.82 0.15 -5.72
CA GLY A 97 -2.60 -0.15 -4.99
C GLY A 97 -2.41 0.74 -3.76
N ALA A 98 -2.58 2.06 -3.92
CA ALA A 98 -2.47 3.01 -2.83
C ALA A 98 -3.50 2.75 -1.72
N ALA A 99 -4.76 2.49 -2.08
CA ALA A 99 -5.82 2.18 -1.13
C ALA A 99 -5.56 0.88 -0.36
N LEU A 100 -5.05 -0.16 -1.04
CA LEU A 100 -4.68 -1.41 -0.40
C LEU A 100 -3.55 -1.22 0.61
N PHE A 101 -2.49 -0.49 0.26
CA PHE A 101 -1.38 -0.24 1.18
C PHE A 101 -1.75 0.71 2.33
N ALA A 102 -2.63 1.68 2.10
CA ALA A 102 -3.15 2.54 3.16
C ALA A 102 -3.90 1.72 4.23
N TRP A 103 -4.61 0.68 3.83
CA TRP A 103 -5.32 -0.22 4.74
C TRP A 103 -4.40 -1.29 5.36
N LEU A 104 -3.53 -1.93 4.57
CA LEU A 104 -2.64 -3.02 5.01
C LEU A 104 -1.51 -2.54 5.93
N ALA A 105 -0.97 -1.35 5.64
CA ALA A 105 0.17 -0.78 6.34
C ALA A 105 -0.08 0.72 6.56
N PRO A 106 -0.95 1.09 7.52
CA PRO A 106 -1.23 2.48 7.85
C PRO A 106 0.08 3.26 8.07
N ALA A 107 0.15 4.44 7.47
CA ALA A 107 1.35 5.26 7.53
C ALA A 107 1.64 5.70 8.98
N GLY A 108 2.91 5.64 9.37
CA GLY A 108 3.37 6.25 10.61
C GLY A 108 3.46 7.78 10.48
N ALA A 109 3.53 8.48 11.61
CA ALA A 109 3.56 9.95 11.68
C ALA A 109 4.70 10.61 10.88
N TRP A 110 5.76 9.85 10.57
CA TRP A 110 6.90 10.31 9.79
C TRP A 110 6.71 10.23 8.28
N ARG A 111 5.61 9.70 7.76
CA ARG A 111 5.28 9.78 6.33
C ARG A 111 4.62 11.14 6.06
N PRO A 112 5.26 12.07 5.34
CA PRO A 112 4.69 13.39 5.12
C PRO A 112 3.46 13.30 4.20
N ASP A 113 2.49 14.19 4.43
CA ASP A 113 1.31 14.35 3.57
C ASP A 113 1.60 15.26 2.36
N HIS A 114 2.83 15.18 1.84
CA HIS A 114 3.25 15.94 0.66
C HIS A 114 3.61 14.96 -0.47
N PRO A 115 3.02 15.10 -1.68
CA PRO A 115 3.10 14.07 -2.72
C PRO A 115 4.52 13.88 -3.29
N SER A 116 5.39 14.89 -3.20
CA SER A 116 6.79 14.77 -3.62
C SER A 116 7.74 14.31 -2.52
N VAL A 117 7.31 14.27 -1.26
CA VAL A 117 8.23 14.02 -0.14
C VAL A 117 8.07 12.59 0.35
N THR A 118 9.17 11.86 0.35
CA THR A 118 9.24 10.52 0.95
C THR A 118 10.09 10.56 2.20
N ALA A 119 9.69 9.77 3.21
CA ALA A 119 10.51 9.53 4.38
C ALA A 119 10.75 8.03 4.55
N THR A 120 12.01 7.64 4.69
CA THR A 120 12.40 6.28 5.10
C THR A 120 13.20 6.34 6.39
N SER A 121 13.44 5.20 7.04
CA SER A 121 14.18 5.15 8.29
C SER A 121 15.07 3.93 8.41
N GLY A 122 16.14 4.07 9.19
CA GLY A 122 16.99 2.99 9.67
C GLY A 122 17.33 3.17 11.14
N VAL A 123 17.78 2.10 11.78
CA VAL A 123 18.27 2.14 13.18
C VAL A 123 19.77 1.86 13.16
N THR A 124 20.55 2.71 13.82
CA THR A 124 22.01 2.53 13.93
C THR A 124 22.37 1.41 14.89
N ALA A 125 23.63 0.97 14.88
CA ALA A 125 24.14 0.01 15.87
C ALA A 125 24.05 0.55 17.32
N ALA A 126 24.01 1.87 17.51
CA ALA A 126 23.81 2.53 18.80
C ALA A 126 22.32 2.62 19.21
N GLY A 127 21.40 2.13 18.38
CA GLY A 127 19.96 2.19 18.64
C GLY A 127 19.34 3.58 18.44
N GLU A 128 19.96 4.42 17.62
CA GLU A 128 19.40 5.72 17.20
C GLU A 128 18.55 5.52 15.94
N THR A 129 17.41 6.19 15.86
CA THR A 129 16.60 6.20 14.63
C THR A 129 17.07 7.33 13.71
N ILE A 130 17.44 6.96 12.49
CA ILE A 130 17.78 7.89 11.40
C ILE A 130 16.64 7.92 10.40
N ARG A 131 16.20 9.11 10.00
CA ARG A 131 15.20 9.37 8.97
C ARG A 131 15.89 9.97 7.75
N PHE A 132 15.51 9.51 6.56
CA PHE A 132 15.91 10.10 5.30
C PHE A 132 14.67 10.73 4.67
N VAL A 133 14.59 12.06 4.68
CA VAL A 133 13.48 12.82 4.13
C VAL A 133 13.92 13.45 2.82
N HIS A 134 13.29 13.07 1.72
CA HIS A 134 13.72 13.44 0.37
C HIS A 134 12.58 14.15 -0.38
N ASN A 135 12.88 15.26 -1.04
CA ASN A 135 11.97 15.95 -1.96
C ASN A 135 12.25 15.52 -3.40
N TRP A 136 11.32 14.78 -4.02
CA TRP A 136 11.43 14.31 -5.41
C TRP A 136 10.82 15.30 -6.41
N SER A 137 11.15 16.59 -6.26
CA SER A 137 10.65 17.62 -7.15
C SER A 137 11.64 18.76 -7.36
N TRP A 138 11.40 19.55 -8.40
CA TRP A 138 12.13 20.80 -8.67
C TRP A 138 11.66 21.99 -7.82
N ASN A 139 10.59 21.82 -7.04
CA ASN A 139 10.02 22.90 -6.24
C ASN A 139 10.54 22.82 -4.81
N GLU A 140 10.82 23.96 -4.20
CA GLU A 140 11.00 24.04 -2.76
C GLU A 140 9.71 23.65 -2.05
N THR A 141 9.84 22.91 -0.95
CA THR A 141 8.71 22.48 -0.13
C THR A 141 9.12 22.49 1.34
N GLU A 142 8.13 22.50 2.22
CA GLU A 142 8.34 22.29 3.63
C GLU A 142 7.37 21.22 4.16
N VAL A 143 7.82 20.45 5.14
CA VAL A 143 6.99 19.44 5.81
C VAL A 143 7.13 19.54 7.33
N PRO A 144 6.04 19.41 8.11
CA PRO A 144 6.13 19.45 9.56
C PRO A 144 6.82 18.18 10.09
N LEU A 145 7.71 18.34 11.06
CA LEU A 145 8.34 17.22 11.75
C LEU A 145 7.43 16.66 12.84
N PRO A 146 7.15 15.35 12.89
CA PRO A 146 6.28 14.78 13.92
C PRO A 146 6.96 14.67 15.29
N ALA A 147 8.30 14.74 15.34
CA ALA A 147 9.10 14.70 16.55
C ALA A 147 10.33 15.59 16.40
N ALA A 148 10.94 15.98 17.52
CA ALA A 148 12.19 16.73 17.49
C ALA A 148 13.31 15.90 16.86
N ALA A 149 14.17 16.54 16.08
CA ALA A 149 15.23 15.86 15.35
C ALA A 149 16.40 16.80 15.04
N VAL A 150 17.57 16.21 14.79
CA VAL A 150 18.77 16.92 14.37
C VAL A 150 19.08 16.58 12.92
N ASP A 151 19.14 17.59 12.05
CA ASP A 151 19.67 17.45 10.68
C ASP A 151 21.18 17.27 10.75
N LEU A 152 21.64 16.06 10.45
CA LEU A 152 23.05 15.68 10.52
C LEU A 152 23.89 16.28 9.38
N LEU A 153 23.25 16.76 8.30
CA LEU A 153 23.95 17.39 7.18
C LEU A 153 24.10 18.90 7.37
N GLY A 154 23.05 19.54 7.90
CA GLY A 154 23.04 20.97 8.18
C GLY A 154 23.51 21.36 9.59
N GLU A 155 23.64 20.37 10.49
CA GLU A 155 23.89 20.57 11.92
C GLU A 155 22.83 21.48 12.59
N VAL A 156 21.57 21.33 12.18
CA VAL A 156 20.43 22.12 12.69
C VAL A 156 19.53 21.26 13.58
N GLU A 157 19.18 21.78 14.75
CA GLU A 157 18.18 21.15 15.62
C GLU A 157 16.78 21.69 15.31
N TYR A 158 15.82 20.78 15.20
CA TYR A 158 14.42 21.09 14.99
C TYR A 158 13.58 20.56 16.15
N ALA A 159 12.65 21.37 16.64
CA ALA A 159 11.63 20.94 17.58
C ALA A 159 10.52 20.13 16.87
N ALA A 160 9.74 19.36 17.64
CA ALA A 160 8.53 18.73 17.12
C ALA A 160 7.54 19.80 16.62
N GLY A 161 6.92 19.55 15.47
CA GLY A 161 6.04 20.48 14.76
C GLY A 161 6.77 21.57 13.98
N ALA A 162 8.10 21.66 14.04
CA ALA A 162 8.85 22.60 13.23
C ALA A 162 8.75 22.25 11.74
N SER A 163 8.81 23.27 10.89
CA SER A 163 8.86 23.11 9.44
C SER A 163 10.26 22.70 9.00
N LEU A 164 10.38 21.55 8.34
CA LEU A 164 11.62 21.11 7.69
C LEU A 164 11.66 21.65 6.26
N PRO A 165 12.52 22.64 5.95
CA PRO A 165 12.67 23.13 4.59
C PRO A 165 13.44 22.10 3.74
N LEU A 166 12.95 21.87 2.54
CA LEU A 166 13.55 20.98 1.54
C LEU A 166 13.67 21.73 0.21
N GLY A 167 14.91 21.90 -0.24
CA GLY A 167 15.19 22.44 -1.57
C GLY A 167 14.77 21.50 -2.72
N PRO A 168 14.94 21.93 -3.97
CA PRO A 168 14.75 21.08 -5.15
C PRO A 168 15.68 19.85 -5.08
N TRP A 169 15.12 18.64 -5.19
CA TRP A 169 15.85 17.37 -5.07
C TRP A 169 16.65 17.18 -3.77
N ASP A 170 16.28 17.92 -2.72
CA ASP A 170 17.02 17.93 -1.46
C ASP A 170 16.76 16.65 -0.65
N VAL A 171 17.73 16.31 0.19
CA VAL A 171 17.65 15.23 1.17
C VAL A 171 18.13 15.70 2.52
N LYS A 172 17.34 15.41 3.54
CA LYS A 172 17.66 15.65 4.95
C LYS A 172 17.88 14.31 5.65
N VAL A 173 18.98 14.22 6.40
CA VAL A 173 19.30 13.04 7.21
C VAL A 173 19.11 13.43 8.66
N LEU A 174 17.99 13.00 9.24
CA LEU A 174 17.58 13.42 10.56
C LEU A 174 17.84 12.32 11.57
N ARG A 175 18.47 12.64 12.70
CA ARG A 175 18.44 11.79 13.89
C ARG A 175 17.30 12.22 14.80
N GLU A 176 16.40 11.30 15.13
CA GLU A 176 15.33 11.60 16.09
C GLU A 176 15.90 11.87 17.49
N ALA A 177 15.42 12.93 18.13
CA ALA A 177 15.67 13.17 19.55
C ALA A 177 14.82 12.19 20.38
N ARG A 178 15.41 11.65 21.45
CA ARG A 178 14.71 10.78 22.41
C ARG A 178 13.92 11.59 23.42
#